data_AF-A0A936UQ22-F1
#
_entry.id   AF-A0A936UQ22-F1
#
_cell.length_a   1.000
_cell.length_b   1.000
_cell.length_c   1.000
_cell.angle_alpha   90.00
_cell.angle_beta   90.00
_cell.angle_gamma   90.00
#
_symmetry.space_group_name_H-M   'P 1'
#
loop_
_entity.id
_entity.type
_entity.pdbx_description
1 polymer ?
#
loop_
_entity_poly.entity_id
_entity_poly.type
_entity_poly.pdbx_seq_one_letter_code
_entity_poly.pdbx_strand_id
1 'polypeptide(L)'
;MNARTDFLHSKLAKVRRAWNHVETHMQLRTNLMRLGMEQDPERKPVHHAFEYKHNGHNWLCVVHVETDHSSQQAMHWWTRSNGAHARYNSVEGIVLRGDERPLHFDTHLFGRYGKRHLLLRDKLTNLLAFFKQHHAMPLRGTGKLHKGLPAFAGAVQEGLIHAVLPSERIITCTTFLDHDNMRPDERALWLKLMRERGLPAEFTLPATQDRHLPNDGRVVNW
;
A
#
# COMPACT_ATOMS: atom_id res chain seq x y z
N MET A 1 -24.84 9.18 4.27
CA MET A 1 -23.67 8.44 3.72
C MET A 1 -23.44 8.69 2.22
N ASN A 2 -24.45 9.01 1.41
CA ASN A 2 -24.35 9.11 -0.06
C ASN A 2 -23.37 10.16 -0.59
N ALA A 3 -23.35 11.38 -0.03
CA ALA A 3 -22.51 12.47 -0.54
C ALA A 3 -20.99 12.18 -0.54
N ARG A 4 -20.48 11.40 0.44
CA ARG A 4 -19.05 11.03 0.50
C ARG A 4 -18.71 9.99 -0.57
N THR A 5 -19.62 9.06 -0.82
CA THR A 5 -19.50 8.03 -1.85
C THR A 5 -19.51 8.67 -3.24
N ASP A 6 -20.43 9.63 -3.48
CA ASP A 6 -20.54 10.35 -4.75
C ASP A 6 -19.29 11.20 -5.05
N PHE A 7 -18.75 11.88 -4.04
CA PHE A 7 -17.49 12.62 -4.16
C PHE A 7 -16.32 11.70 -4.52
N LEU A 8 -16.19 10.55 -3.85
CA LEU A 8 -15.15 9.58 -4.13
C LEU A 8 -15.27 9.02 -5.55
N HIS A 9 -16.49 8.73 -6.02
CA HIS A 9 -16.73 8.25 -7.38
C HIS A 9 -16.38 9.30 -8.45
N SER A 10 -16.79 10.55 -8.25
CA SER A 10 -16.41 11.65 -9.15
C SER A 10 -14.89 11.82 -9.23
N LYS A 11 -14.22 11.73 -8.07
CA LYS A 11 -12.75 11.77 -8.01
C LYS A 11 -12.11 10.57 -8.73
N LEU A 12 -12.61 9.36 -8.53
CA LEU A 12 -12.15 8.16 -9.23
C LEU A 12 -12.31 8.27 -10.75
N ALA A 13 -13.40 8.86 -11.23
CA ALA A 13 -13.58 9.09 -12.66
C ALA A 13 -12.54 10.07 -13.22
N LYS A 14 -12.09 11.06 -12.45
CA LYS A 14 -10.96 11.94 -12.83
C LYS A 14 -9.63 11.18 -12.82
N VAL A 15 -9.35 10.43 -11.76
CA VAL A 15 -8.11 9.65 -11.59
C VAL A 15 -7.97 8.60 -12.69
N ARG A 16 -9.04 7.87 -13.02
CA ARG A 16 -9.05 6.88 -14.11
C ARG A 16 -8.82 7.51 -15.49
N ARG A 17 -9.26 8.74 -15.74
CA ARG A 17 -8.94 9.43 -17.00
C ARG A 17 -7.45 9.75 -17.13
N ALA A 18 -6.78 10.04 -16.01
CA ALA A 18 -5.33 10.24 -15.99
C ALA A 18 -4.53 8.92 -15.98
N TRP A 19 -5.16 7.78 -15.68
CA TRP A 19 -4.51 6.48 -15.56
C TRP A 19 -3.72 6.10 -16.80
N ASN A 20 -4.31 6.19 -18.00
CA ASN A 20 -3.66 5.79 -19.24
C ASN A 20 -2.33 6.51 -19.47
N HIS A 21 -2.25 7.79 -19.07
CA HIS A 21 -1.01 8.55 -19.16
C HIS A 21 0.04 8.06 -18.15
N VAL A 22 -0.37 7.79 -16.90
CA VAL A 22 0.49 7.24 -15.86
C VAL A 22 1.00 5.84 -16.26
N GLU A 23 0.13 5.01 -16.80
CA GLU A 23 0.43 3.66 -17.28
C GLU A 23 1.46 3.70 -18.42
N THR A 24 1.33 4.63 -19.37
CA THR A 24 2.34 4.83 -20.42
C THR A 24 3.74 5.11 -19.83
N HIS A 25 3.81 5.99 -18.83
CA HIS A 25 5.06 6.29 -18.13
C HIS A 25 5.62 5.09 -17.35
N MET A 26 4.74 4.29 -16.75
CA MET A 26 5.14 3.06 -16.06
C MET A 26 5.67 2.03 -17.05
N GLN A 27 5.05 1.88 -18.20
CA GLN A 27 5.47 0.92 -19.23
C GLN A 27 6.84 1.27 -19.81
N LEU A 28 7.15 2.57 -19.97
CA LEU A 28 8.50 3.03 -20.29
C LEU A 28 9.52 2.61 -19.22
N ARG A 29 9.18 2.75 -17.94
CA ARG A 29 10.05 2.32 -16.83
C ARG A 29 10.23 0.80 -16.80
N THR A 30 9.16 0.05 -17.02
CA THR A 30 9.20 -1.42 -17.15
C THR A 30 10.16 -1.85 -18.26
N ASN A 31 10.09 -1.23 -19.44
CA ASN A 31 10.97 -1.56 -20.56
C ASN A 31 12.44 -1.27 -20.22
N LEU A 32 12.73 -0.12 -19.59
CA LEU A 32 14.09 0.22 -19.15
C LEU A 32 14.63 -0.79 -18.13
N MET A 33 13.78 -1.24 -17.19
CA MET A 33 14.17 -2.23 -16.19
C MET A 33 14.44 -3.60 -16.84
N ARG A 34 13.61 -4.01 -17.80
CA ARG A 34 13.79 -5.28 -18.52
C ARG A 34 15.11 -5.30 -19.31
N LEU A 35 15.39 -4.25 -20.07
CA LEU A 35 16.67 -4.10 -20.79
C LEU A 35 17.87 -4.20 -19.83
N GLY A 36 17.75 -3.60 -18.64
CA GLY A 36 18.79 -3.68 -17.62
C GLY A 36 18.95 -5.05 -16.95
N MET A 37 17.97 -5.94 -17.07
CA MET A 37 18.08 -7.36 -16.65
C MET A 37 18.61 -8.24 -17.78
N GLU A 38 18.22 -7.97 -19.03
CA GLU A 38 18.77 -8.67 -20.21
C GLU A 38 20.28 -8.47 -20.33
N GLN A 39 20.78 -7.27 -19.98
CA GLN A 39 22.20 -6.94 -19.96
C GLN A 39 22.97 -7.58 -18.79
N ASP A 40 22.29 -8.01 -17.73
CA ASP A 40 22.89 -8.63 -16.54
C ASP A 40 21.95 -9.73 -16.01
N PRO A 41 22.05 -10.95 -16.55
CA PRO A 41 21.12 -12.04 -16.22
C PRO A 41 21.17 -12.51 -14.76
N GLU A 42 22.22 -12.20 -14.00
CA GLU A 42 22.31 -12.52 -12.57
C GLU A 42 21.56 -11.51 -11.70
N ARG A 43 21.03 -10.43 -12.30
CA ARG A 43 20.31 -9.38 -11.60
C ARG A 43 18.97 -9.91 -11.09
N LYS A 44 18.80 -9.85 -9.76
CA LYS A 44 17.58 -10.25 -9.05
C LYS A 44 16.35 -9.46 -9.55
N PRO A 45 15.11 -9.99 -9.36
CA PRO A 45 13.87 -9.30 -9.72
C PRO A 45 13.90 -7.84 -9.27
N VAL A 46 13.69 -6.91 -10.21
CA VAL A 46 13.87 -5.48 -9.95
C VAL A 46 12.54 -4.88 -9.53
N HIS A 47 12.54 -4.25 -8.37
CA HIS A 47 11.43 -3.46 -7.86
C HIS A 47 11.80 -1.98 -7.87
N HIS A 48 11.00 -1.16 -8.54
CA HIS A 48 11.21 0.28 -8.59
C HIS A 48 9.92 1.05 -8.29
N ALA A 49 9.98 1.90 -7.26
CA ALA A 49 8.92 2.83 -6.92
C ALA A 49 9.39 4.26 -7.19
N PHE A 50 8.57 5.04 -7.88
CA PHE A 50 8.87 6.43 -8.22
C PHE A 50 7.64 7.31 -8.04
N GLU A 51 7.87 8.56 -7.70
CA GLU A 51 6.83 9.56 -7.60
C GLU A 51 6.71 10.34 -8.90
N TYR A 52 5.48 10.70 -9.24
CA TYR A 52 5.15 11.38 -10.48
C TYR A 52 3.98 12.35 -10.26
N LYS A 53 4.04 13.53 -10.88
CA LYS A 53 2.98 14.54 -10.84
C LYS A 53 2.40 14.77 -12.22
N HIS A 54 1.07 14.72 -12.35
CA HIS A 54 0.37 14.96 -13.62
C HIS A 54 -0.94 15.69 -13.39
N ASN A 55 -1.15 16.82 -14.07
CA ASN A 55 -2.35 17.65 -13.95
C ASN A 55 -2.74 17.98 -12.49
N GLY A 56 -1.74 18.26 -11.64
CA GLY A 56 -1.96 18.55 -10.22
C GLY A 56 -2.26 17.32 -9.35
N HIS A 57 -2.17 16.10 -9.88
CA HIS A 57 -2.33 14.86 -9.13
C HIS A 57 -0.97 14.29 -8.73
N ASN A 58 -0.84 13.87 -7.46
CA ASN A 58 0.30 13.10 -6.97
C ASN A 58 0.06 11.61 -7.22
N TRP A 59 1.05 10.96 -7.81
CA TRP A 59 1.07 9.54 -8.09
C TRP A 59 2.31 8.90 -7.49
N LEU A 60 2.11 7.76 -6.85
CA LEU A 60 3.18 6.81 -6.56
C LEU A 60 3.01 5.66 -7.53
N CYS A 61 4.00 5.45 -8.38
CA CYS A 61 4.01 4.39 -9.36
C CYS A 61 5.00 3.32 -8.92
N VAL A 62 4.58 2.07 -9.00
CA VAL A 62 5.43 0.94 -8.66
C VAL A 62 5.45 -0.04 -9.81
N VAL A 63 6.65 -0.34 -10.26
CA VAL A 63 6.95 -1.27 -11.33
C VAL A 63 7.80 -2.39 -10.76
N HIS A 64 7.37 -3.61 -11.02
CA HIS A 64 8.13 -4.80 -10.70
C HIS A 64 8.29 -5.64 -11.96
N VAL A 65 9.53 -6.04 -12.24
CA VAL A 65 9.87 -6.93 -13.34
C VAL A 65 10.51 -8.18 -12.75
N GLU A 66 9.88 -9.32 -13.03
CA GLU A 66 10.38 -10.65 -12.73
C GLU A 66 10.48 -11.37 -14.07
N THR A 67 11.70 -11.55 -14.57
CA THR A 67 11.96 -12.12 -15.91
C THR A 67 11.18 -11.38 -17.00
N ASP A 68 10.47 -12.11 -17.89
CA ASP A 68 9.64 -11.56 -18.96
C ASP A 68 8.27 -11.07 -18.45
N HIS A 69 7.95 -11.33 -17.19
CA HIS A 69 6.69 -10.93 -16.57
C HIS A 69 6.86 -9.59 -15.85
N SER A 70 5.84 -8.73 -15.94
CA SER A 70 5.83 -7.46 -15.20
C SER A 70 4.52 -7.28 -14.47
N SER A 71 4.61 -6.73 -13.27
CA SER A 71 3.44 -6.21 -12.55
C SER A 71 3.61 -4.71 -12.32
N GLN A 72 2.51 -3.99 -12.50
CA GLN A 72 2.48 -2.54 -12.50
C GLN A 72 1.31 -2.10 -11.65
N GLN A 73 1.57 -1.21 -10.69
CA GLN A 73 0.53 -0.57 -9.91
C GLN A 73 0.81 0.91 -9.77
N ALA A 74 -0.23 1.73 -9.85
CA ALA A 74 -0.11 3.12 -9.45
C ALA A 74 -1.18 3.50 -8.46
N MET A 75 -0.73 4.32 -7.52
CA MET A 75 -1.51 4.84 -6.43
C MET A 75 -1.64 6.33 -6.60
N HIS A 76 -2.88 6.82 -6.62
CA HIS A 76 -3.17 8.22 -6.42
C HIS A 76 -3.36 8.50 -4.94
N TRP A 77 -2.70 9.52 -4.40
CA TRP A 77 -2.86 9.90 -2.99
C TRP A 77 -3.07 11.41 -2.83
N TRP A 78 -3.66 11.78 -1.70
CA TRP A 78 -3.79 13.17 -1.29
C TRP A 78 -3.81 13.30 0.23
N THR A 79 -3.45 14.49 0.70
CA THR A 79 -3.62 14.90 2.09
C THR A 79 -4.85 15.81 2.20
N ARG A 80 -5.68 15.62 3.22
CA ARG A 80 -6.57 16.70 3.71
C ARG A 80 -5.84 17.37 4.86
N SER A 81 -5.61 18.67 4.74
CA SER A 81 -5.13 19.48 5.84
C SER A 81 -6.34 20.02 6.60
N ASN A 82 -6.31 19.91 7.92
CA ASN A 82 -7.33 20.49 8.81
C ASN A 82 -6.86 21.84 9.36
N GLY A 83 -5.84 22.47 8.74
CA GLY A 83 -5.30 23.77 9.14
C GLY A 83 -4.50 23.82 10.44
N ALA A 84 -4.62 22.80 11.31
CA ALA A 84 -4.11 22.90 12.69
C ALA A 84 -2.64 22.47 12.90
N HIS A 85 -2.09 21.54 12.11
CA HIS A 85 -0.69 21.08 12.17
C HIS A 85 -0.47 19.92 11.18
N ALA A 86 0.76 19.72 10.66
CA ALA A 86 1.09 18.61 9.75
C ALA A 86 0.73 17.20 10.30
N ARG A 87 0.72 17.02 11.62
CA ARG A 87 0.32 15.75 12.29
C ARG A 87 -1.18 15.42 12.13
N TYR A 88 -2.00 16.41 11.84
CA TYR A 88 -3.43 16.28 11.59
C TYR A 88 -3.77 16.10 10.11
N ASN A 89 -2.77 16.07 9.22
CA ASN A 89 -3.01 15.72 7.83
C ASN A 89 -3.61 14.32 7.77
N SER A 90 -4.75 14.19 7.11
CA SER A 90 -5.35 12.90 6.79
C SER A 90 -4.86 12.48 5.41
N VAL A 91 -4.17 11.36 5.30
CA VAL A 91 -3.77 10.77 4.02
C VAL A 91 -4.86 9.83 3.54
N GLU A 92 -5.30 9.99 2.30
CA GLU A 92 -6.14 9.01 1.62
C GLU A 92 -5.46 8.60 0.30
N GLY A 93 -5.59 7.33 -0.06
CA GLY A 93 -4.95 6.73 -1.22
C GLY A 93 -5.89 5.81 -1.98
N ILE A 94 -5.71 5.73 -3.30
CA ILE A 94 -6.43 4.83 -4.20
C ILE A 94 -5.42 4.12 -5.08
N VAL A 95 -5.39 2.79 -5.01
CA VAL A 95 -4.61 1.96 -5.91
C VAL A 95 -5.52 1.48 -7.04
N LEU A 96 -5.14 1.82 -8.28
CA LEU A 96 -5.74 1.27 -9.49
C LEU A 96 -4.98 0.01 -9.90
N ARG A 97 -5.71 -1.04 -10.27
CA ARG A 97 -5.18 -2.40 -10.50
C ARG A 97 -5.72 -3.00 -11.81
N GLY A 98 -5.65 -2.22 -12.89
CA GLY A 98 -6.22 -2.60 -14.19
C GLY A 98 -7.71 -2.92 -14.08
N ASP A 99 -8.09 -4.13 -14.52
CA ASP A 99 -9.46 -4.64 -14.50
C ASP A 99 -9.96 -5.03 -13.10
N GLU A 100 -9.05 -5.17 -12.13
CA GLU A 100 -9.45 -5.44 -10.75
C GLU A 100 -10.08 -4.22 -10.07
N ARG A 101 -10.93 -4.48 -9.07
CA ARG A 101 -11.53 -3.42 -8.27
C ARG A 101 -10.45 -2.54 -7.63
N PRO A 102 -10.58 -1.19 -7.71
CA PRO A 102 -9.71 -0.28 -6.99
C PRO A 102 -9.73 -0.51 -5.49
N LEU A 103 -8.60 -0.22 -4.85
CA LEU A 103 -8.45 -0.29 -3.40
C LEU A 103 -8.35 1.12 -2.85
N HIS A 104 -9.25 1.48 -1.96
CA HIS A 104 -9.20 2.73 -1.19
C HIS A 104 -8.57 2.47 0.17
N PHE A 105 -7.71 3.39 0.59
CA PHE A 105 -7.04 3.36 1.88
C PHE A 105 -7.22 4.70 2.55
N ASP A 106 -7.53 4.66 3.84
CA ASP A 106 -7.68 5.85 4.65
C ASP A 106 -6.51 6.03 5.63
N THR A 107 -6.56 7.16 6.33
CA THR A 107 -5.54 7.54 7.31
C THR A 107 -5.45 6.57 8.49
N HIS A 108 -6.53 5.85 8.83
CA HIS A 108 -6.54 4.93 9.96
C HIS A 108 -5.67 3.71 9.68
N LEU A 109 -5.71 3.19 8.45
CA LEU A 109 -4.83 2.09 8.03
C LEU A 109 -3.35 2.48 8.15
N PHE A 110 -2.96 3.65 7.64
CA PHE A 110 -1.56 4.11 7.66
C PHE A 110 -1.07 4.56 9.04
N GLY A 111 -1.99 4.95 9.93
CA GLY A 111 -1.64 5.20 11.33
C GLY A 111 -1.24 3.92 12.08
N ARG A 112 -1.71 2.75 11.63
CA ARG A 112 -1.39 1.44 12.24
C ARG A 112 -0.22 0.75 11.57
N TYR A 113 -0.05 0.93 10.27
CA TYR A 113 1.10 0.42 9.55
C TYR A 113 2.36 1.25 9.84
N GLY A 114 3.33 0.67 10.56
CA GLY A 114 4.54 1.37 11.01
C GLY A 114 4.73 1.47 12.53
N LYS A 115 3.90 0.75 13.32
CA LYS A 115 3.95 0.57 14.79
C LYS A 115 3.58 1.81 15.61
N ARG A 116 3.27 1.58 16.91
CA ARG A 116 3.44 2.53 18.02
C ARG A 116 4.50 3.61 17.71
N HIS A 117 4.07 4.76 17.21
CA HIS A 117 4.56 6.15 17.39
C HIS A 117 6.07 6.51 17.42
N LEU A 118 7.03 5.59 17.36
CA LEU A 118 8.35 5.89 17.91
C LEU A 118 9.44 6.35 16.94
N LEU A 119 9.28 6.35 15.62
CA LEU A 119 10.42 6.74 14.76
C LEU A 119 10.14 7.57 13.51
N LEU A 120 8.90 7.82 13.07
CA LEU A 120 8.68 8.55 11.80
C LEU A 120 7.62 9.64 11.88
N ARG A 121 8.11 10.86 11.66
CA ARG A 121 7.35 12.05 11.26
C ARG A 121 6.59 11.73 9.95
N ASP A 122 5.32 12.11 9.89
CA ASP A 122 4.43 12.10 8.70
C ASP A 122 3.83 10.75 8.25
N LYS A 123 2.47 10.69 8.24
CA LYS A 123 1.67 9.56 7.75
C LYS A 123 1.89 9.31 6.26
N LEU A 124 2.27 10.34 5.52
CA LEU A 124 2.63 10.22 4.11
C LEU A 124 3.89 9.36 3.92
N THR A 125 4.89 9.50 4.79
CA THR A 125 6.10 8.67 4.71
C THR A 125 5.77 7.20 4.97
N ASN A 126 4.88 6.91 5.93
CA ASN A 126 4.41 5.54 6.18
C ASN A 126 3.62 4.97 5.00
N LEU A 127 2.77 5.78 4.36
CA LEU A 127 2.10 5.43 3.11
C LEU A 127 3.13 5.03 2.04
N LEU A 128 4.11 5.89 1.80
CA LEU A 128 5.13 5.65 0.77
C LEU A 128 5.94 4.38 1.09
N ALA A 129 6.31 4.16 2.35
CA ALA A 129 7.00 2.95 2.79
C ALA A 129 6.15 1.70 2.59
N PHE A 130 4.86 1.72 2.98
CA PHE A 130 3.92 0.63 2.76
C PHE A 130 3.89 0.21 1.30
N PHE A 131 3.64 1.14 0.39
CA PHE A 131 3.47 0.81 -1.03
C PHE A 131 4.77 0.52 -1.74
N LYS A 132 5.92 1.00 -1.23
CA LYS A 132 7.23 0.55 -1.68
C LYS A 132 7.48 -0.92 -1.36
N GLN A 133 6.92 -1.44 -0.27
CA GLN A 133 7.10 -2.85 0.14
C GLN A 133 5.98 -3.75 -0.38
N HIS A 134 4.77 -3.18 -0.52
CA HIS A 134 3.53 -3.87 -0.83
C HIS A 134 2.77 -3.19 -1.98
N HIS A 135 3.49 -2.87 -3.05
CA HIS A 135 2.92 -2.95 -4.40
C HIS A 135 2.35 -4.36 -4.60
N ALA A 136 1.57 -4.69 -5.60
CA ALA A 136 0.96 -6.03 -5.71
C ALA A 136 0.18 -6.51 -4.45
N MET A 137 -0.43 -5.60 -3.68
CA MET A 137 -1.16 -5.97 -2.46
C MET A 137 -2.34 -6.93 -2.77
N PRO A 138 -2.30 -8.19 -2.30
CA PRO A 138 -3.35 -9.15 -2.60
C PRO A 138 -4.44 -9.10 -1.54
N LEU A 139 -5.68 -8.88 -1.98
CA LEU A 139 -6.87 -9.05 -1.17
C LEU A 139 -7.66 -10.27 -1.66
N ARG A 140 -8.14 -11.07 -0.73
CA ARG A 140 -9.01 -12.23 -0.97
C ARG A 140 -10.34 -12.03 -0.26
N GLY A 141 -11.42 -12.45 -0.90
CA GLY A 141 -12.73 -12.53 -0.26
C GLY A 141 -12.70 -13.57 0.85
N THR A 142 -13.19 -13.22 2.03
CA THR A 142 -13.16 -14.12 3.20
C THR A 142 -14.37 -15.06 3.28
N GLY A 143 -15.37 -14.86 2.41
CA GLY A 143 -16.68 -15.53 2.50
C GLY A 143 -17.55 -15.05 3.67
N LYS A 144 -17.08 -14.08 4.48
CA LYS A 144 -17.79 -13.52 5.63
C LYS A 144 -18.33 -12.13 5.33
N LEU A 145 -19.25 -11.68 6.17
CA LEU A 145 -19.71 -10.30 6.21
C LEU A 145 -19.10 -9.56 7.41
N HIS A 146 -18.70 -8.31 7.22
CA HIS A 146 -18.32 -7.39 8.28
C HIS A 146 -19.29 -6.22 8.28
N LYS A 147 -20.08 -6.06 9.35
CA LYS A 147 -21.15 -5.05 9.44
C LYS A 147 -22.13 -5.12 8.25
N GLY A 148 -22.47 -6.33 7.83
CA GLY A 148 -23.36 -6.58 6.68
C GLY A 148 -22.73 -6.40 5.30
N LEU A 149 -21.44 -6.05 5.21
CA LEU A 149 -20.74 -5.85 3.94
C LEU A 149 -19.80 -7.02 3.62
N PRO A 150 -19.62 -7.40 2.34
CA PRO A 150 -18.64 -8.42 1.96
C PRO A 150 -17.25 -8.08 2.48
N ALA A 151 -16.65 -9.02 3.23
CA ALA A 151 -15.36 -8.82 3.88
C ALA A 151 -14.21 -9.43 3.06
N PHE A 152 -13.13 -8.68 2.97
CA PHE A 152 -11.88 -9.02 2.30
C PHE A 152 -10.73 -8.99 3.29
N ALA A 153 -9.69 -9.77 3.03
CA ALA A 153 -8.46 -9.75 3.81
C ALA A 153 -7.24 -9.89 2.92
N GLY A 154 -6.13 -9.26 3.32
CA GLY A 154 -4.83 -9.41 2.69
C GLY A 154 -3.76 -9.67 3.74
N ALA A 155 -2.80 -10.53 3.43
CA ALA A 155 -1.67 -10.84 4.31
C ALA A 155 -0.37 -10.30 3.71
N VAL A 156 0.38 -9.59 4.54
CA VAL A 156 1.76 -9.15 4.30
C VAL A 156 2.64 -9.67 5.43
N GLN A 157 3.97 -9.62 5.26
CA GLN A 157 4.90 -10.20 6.24
C GLN A 157 4.72 -9.58 7.64
N GLU A 158 4.34 -8.31 7.71
CA GLU A 158 4.19 -7.50 8.91
C GLU A 158 2.83 -7.68 9.58
N GLY A 159 1.82 -8.19 8.87
CA GLY A 159 0.49 -8.31 9.42
C GLY A 159 -0.65 -8.57 8.43
N LEU A 160 -1.87 -8.32 8.92
CA LEU A 160 -3.13 -8.61 8.25
C LEU A 160 -3.88 -7.30 7.97
N ILE A 161 -4.40 -7.19 6.75
CA ILE A 161 -5.19 -6.06 6.28
C ILE A 161 -6.64 -6.51 6.18
N HIS A 162 -7.54 -5.80 6.83
CA HIS A 162 -8.98 -6.00 6.69
C HIS A 162 -9.59 -4.97 5.76
N ALA A 163 -10.46 -5.44 4.88
CA ALA A 163 -11.16 -4.59 3.93
C ALA A 163 -12.63 -4.99 3.81
N VAL A 164 -13.44 -4.06 3.33
CA VAL A 164 -14.87 -4.25 3.08
C VAL A 164 -15.25 -3.71 1.71
N LEU A 165 -16.35 -4.23 1.16
CA LEU A 165 -16.93 -3.75 -0.10
C LEU A 165 -18.25 -3.02 0.20
N PRO A 166 -18.23 -1.70 0.48
CA PRO A 166 -19.43 -0.94 0.79
C PRO A 166 -20.32 -0.69 -0.44
N SER A 167 -19.73 -0.75 -1.64
CA SER A 167 -20.42 -0.68 -2.93
C SER A 167 -19.72 -1.63 -3.89
N GLU A 168 -20.37 -2.04 -4.98
CA GLU A 168 -19.82 -3.03 -5.93
C GLU A 168 -18.50 -2.60 -6.62
N ARG A 169 -18.09 -1.33 -6.47
CA ARG A 169 -17.07 -0.69 -7.29
C ARG A 169 -15.70 -0.53 -6.62
N ILE A 170 -15.61 -0.45 -5.29
CA ILE A 170 -14.36 -0.11 -4.58
C ILE A 170 -14.23 -0.92 -3.30
N ILE A 171 -13.11 -1.60 -3.12
CA ILE A 171 -12.78 -2.26 -1.87
C ILE A 171 -12.09 -1.25 -0.95
N THR A 172 -12.63 -1.05 0.25
CA THR A 172 -12.09 -0.11 1.25
C THR A 172 -11.27 -0.87 2.28
N CYS A 173 -9.97 -0.59 2.34
CA CYS A 173 -9.06 -1.15 3.33
C CYS A 173 -9.21 -0.38 4.64
N THR A 174 -9.80 -1.03 5.64
CA THR A 174 -10.31 -0.40 6.86
C THR A 174 -9.31 -0.38 8.00
N THR A 175 -8.46 -1.40 8.12
CA THR A 175 -7.48 -1.48 9.20
C THR A 175 -6.34 -2.41 8.83
N PHE A 176 -5.18 -2.14 9.42
CA PHE A 176 -4.05 -3.04 9.50
C PHE A 176 -3.93 -3.55 10.95
N LEU A 177 -3.64 -4.84 11.10
CA LEU A 177 -3.33 -5.50 12.36
C LEU A 177 -1.93 -6.09 12.24
N ASP A 178 -1.02 -5.65 13.11
CA ASP A 178 0.27 -6.33 13.24
C ASP A 178 0.11 -7.67 13.98
N HIS A 179 1.19 -8.45 14.01
CA HIS A 179 1.22 -9.76 14.66
C HIS A 179 0.83 -9.78 16.14
N ASP A 180 1.06 -8.67 16.85
CA ASP A 180 0.82 -8.53 18.29
C ASP A 180 -0.65 -8.24 18.58
N ASN A 181 -1.36 -7.64 17.62
CA ASN A 181 -2.77 -7.23 17.76
C ASN A 181 -3.75 -8.21 17.07
N MET A 182 -3.27 -9.28 16.44
CA MET A 182 -4.13 -10.29 15.84
C MET A 182 -4.73 -11.23 16.89
N ARG A 183 -6.04 -11.41 16.82
CA ARG A 183 -6.75 -12.49 17.52
C ARG A 183 -6.41 -13.85 16.90
N PRO A 184 -6.67 -14.98 17.60
CA PRO A 184 -6.33 -16.31 17.08
C PRO A 184 -6.93 -16.64 15.71
N ASP A 185 -8.16 -16.20 15.45
CA ASP A 185 -8.84 -16.39 14.16
C ASP A 185 -8.23 -15.54 13.03
N GLU A 186 -7.80 -14.31 13.35
CA GLU A 186 -7.10 -13.42 12.44
C GLU A 186 -5.70 -13.94 12.11
N ARG A 187 -4.98 -14.47 13.11
CA ARG A 187 -3.69 -15.13 12.90
C ARG A 187 -3.83 -16.38 12.03
N ALA A 188 -4.87 -17.19 12.24
CA ALA A 188 -5.14 -18.34 11.39
C ALA A 188 -5.44 -17.94 9.94
N LEU A 189 -6.22 -16.86 9.75
CA LEU A 189 -6.48 -16.31 8.42
C LEU A 189 -5.20 -15.79 7.76
N TRP A 190 -4.36 -15.07 8.51
CA TRP A 190 -3.07 -14.59 8.03
C TRP A 190 -2.17 -15.74 7.57
N LEU A 191 -2.00 -16.78 8.40
CA LEU A 191 -1.23 -17.97 8.06
C LEU A 191 -1.73 -18.66 6.80
N LYS A 192 -3.06 -18.81 6.66
CA LYS A 192 -3.68 -19.38 5.46
C LYS A 192 -3.31 -18.57 4.22
N LEU A 193 -3.50 -17.26 4.27
CA LEU A 193 -3.21 -16.37 3.14
C LEU A 193 -1.72 -16.32 2.78
N MET A 194 -0.82 -16.37 3.76
CA MET A 194 0.63 -16.45 3.50
C MET A 194 1.03 -17.74 2.79
N ARG A 195 0.48 -18.89 3.22
CA ARG A 195 0.71 -20.19 2.59
C ARG A 195 0.19 -20.23 1.16
N GLU A 196 -1.00 -19.69 0.91
CA GLU A 196 -1.57 -19.58 -0.45
C GLU A 196 -0.69 -18.75 -1.39
N ARG A 197 0.17 -17.87 -0.85
CA ARG A 197 1.11 -17.06 -1.62
C ARG A 197 2.48 -17.72 -1.81
N GLY A 198 2.73 -18.90 -1.22
CA GLY A 198 4.05 -19.53 -1.23
C GLY A 198 5.11 -18.73 -0.45
N LEU A 199 4.68 -17.79 0.41
CA LEU A 199 5.60 -17.02 1.26
C LEU A 199 5.83 -17.78 2.57
N PRO A 200 7.07 -17.85 3.09
CA PRO A 200 7.33 -18.50 4.36
C PRO A 200 6.50 -17.83 5.46
N ALA A 201 5.72 -18.64 6.16
CA ALA A 201 4.92 -18.20 7.31
C ALA A 201 5.76 -18.00 8.58
N GLU A 202 7.09 -18.13 8.46
CA GLU A 202 8.04 -18.04 9.56
C GLU A 202 8.52 -16.61 9.73
N PHE A 203 8.26 -16.06 10.90
CA PHE A 203 8.83 -14.82 11.36
C PHE A 203 9.99 -15.16 12.30
N THR A 204 11.23 -15.12 11.80
CA THR A 204 12.36 -14.81 12.69
C THR A 204 12.29 -13.31 12.89
N LEU A 205 11.84 -12.86 14.08
CA LEU A 205 12.15 -11.50 14.52
C LEU A 205 13.66 -11.34 14.32
N PRO A 206 14.19 -10.33 13.60
CA PRO A 206 15.52 -9.88 13.97
C PRO A 206 15.39 -9.58 15.46
N ALA A 207 16.15 -10.33 16.28
CA ALA A 207 16.22 -10.07 17.70
C ALA A 207 16.27 -8.56 17.85
N THR A 208 15.36 -8.01 18.64
CA THR A 208 15.48 -6.63 19.10
C THR A 208 16.88 -6.52 19.66
N GLN A 209 17.83 -6.03 18.85
CA GLN A 209 18.99 -5.38 19.40
C GLN A 209 18.36 -4.21 20.12
N ASP A 210 18.32 -4.31 21.44
CA ASP A 210 18.33 -3.17 22.33
C ASP A 210 19.47 -2.25 21.89
N ARG A 211 19.19 -1.43 20.87
CA ARG A 211 19.95 -0.23 20.62
C ARG A 211 19.28 0.82 21.48
N HIS A 212 19.72 0.87 22.73
CA HIS A 212 20.00 2.16 23.33
C HIS A 212 20.83 2.95 22.32
N LEU A 213 20.17 3.76 21.50
CA LEU A 213 20.83 4.77 20.70
C LEU A 213 21.28 5.85 21.70
N PRO A 214 22.58 6.17 21.79
CA PRO A 214 23.03 7.36 22.49
C PRO A 214 22.39 8.57 21.83
N ASN A 215 21.81 9.42 22.66
CA ASN A 215 21.21 10.68 22.28
C ASN A 215 22.32 11.70 21.94
N ASP A 216 23.02 11.51 20.81
CA ASP A 216 23.98 12.50 20.33
C ASP A 216 23.34 13.36 19.23
N GLY A 217 22.95 14.57 19.65
CA GLY A 217 22.25 15.57 18.87
C GLY A 217 23.04 16.08 17.66
N ARG A 218 23.01 15.35 16.56
CA ARG A 218 23.38 15.88 15.24
C ARG A 218 22.17 15.99 14.33
N VAL A 219 21.83 17.26 14.07
CA VAL A 219 20.86 17.71 13.07
C VAL A 219 21.35 17.26 11.68
N VAL A 220 20.56 16.45 10.99
CA VAL A 220 20.69 16.27 9.54
C VAL A 220 19.66 17.21 8.91
N ASN A 221 20.14 18.26 8.27
CA ASN A 221 19.32 19.17 7.46
C ASN A 221 18.81 18.41 6.22
N TRP A 222 17.50 18.50 6.01
CA TRP A 222 16.84 18.41 4.70
C TRP A 222 16.09 19.72 4.50
#